data_AF-A0A1Z5JSZ6-F1
#
_entry.id   AF-A0A1Z5JSZ6-F1
#
_cell.length_a   1.000
_cell.length_b   1.000
_cell.length_c   1.000
_cell.angle_alpha   90.00
_cell.angle_beta   90.00
_cell.angle_gamma   90.00
#
_symmetry.space_group_name_H-M   'P 1'
#
loop_
_entity.id
_entity.type
_entity.pdbx_description
1 polymer ?
#
loop_
_entity_poly.entity_id
_entity_poly.type
_entity_poly.pdbx_seq_one_letter_code
_entity_poly.pdbx_strand_id
1 'polypeptide(L)'
;MMLLLSHETTPHVVVIIRESEETHSNNIRSVVLCLESIPCSMPTNNAARFIHKISARVFCQWKGTGGNPVTVFMGENLVGSELAKTCAWESVVIDPLQKRMAFYMPTGEEVSFCAHAAMGGAFCMAEQTSMVRFQDSSETTYQAQIDVPDQIVSLHMQAQLQQQKVTNSPLLFRLIRDTLGLQSTDVQSSSFCHASIARPKTLIRVHSVEALHQAKAPLNPEHFKSCCDALVHSTGLYLYAKVNDEEYECRQFPRASGYPEDPATGIAAAALAASLDVVTPRRRYKFHQGTAMGKASLIMVDDMEWTEATNEGKDRLVSFNLVGHVQIDERETIDAL
;
A
#
# COMPACT_ATOMS: atom_id res chain seq x y z
N MET A 1 3.73 60.67 -7.05
CA MET A 1 3.46 59.22 -7.07
C MET A 1 4.01 58.63 -5.78
N MET A 2 3.15 58.29 -4.82
CA MET A 2 3.57 57.73 -3.53
C MET A 2 2.78 56.43 -3.34
N LEU A 3 3.46 55.29 -3.28
CA LEU A 3 2.87 53.99 -2.98
C LEU A 3 3.10 53.68 -1.51
N LEU A 4 2.02 53.55 -0.74
CA LEU A 4 2.01 52.91 0.57
C LEU A 4 1.48 51.49 0.38
N LEU A 5 2.27 50.49 0.78
CA LEU A 5 1.87 49.08 0.79
C LEU A 5 1.63 48.66 2.24
N SER A 6 0.41 48.25 2.57
CA SER A 6 0.08 47.52 3.81
C SER A 6 -0.34 46.10 3.45
N HIS A 7 0.21 45.13 4.17
CA HIS A 7 -0.14 43.71 4.08
C HIS A 7 -1.55 43.47 4.65
N GLU A 8 -2.52 43.13 3.80
CA GLU A 8 -3.66 42.26 4.13
C GLU A 8 -4.41 41.85 2.85
N THR A 9 -4.88 40.61 2.82
CA THR A 9 -5.50 39.92 1.68
C THR A 9 -6.91 40.46 1.38
N THR A 10 -7.03 41.40 0.44
CA THR A 10 -8.27 41.75 -0.27
C THR A 10 -7.95 42.12 -1.73
N PRO A 11 -8.89 41.92 -2.69
CA PRO A 11 -8.58 42.08 -4.12
C PRO A 11 -8.24 43.53 -4.45
N HIS A 12 -7.08 43.73 -5.07
CA HIS A 12 -6.59 45.05 -5.44
C HIS A 12 -7.46 45.70 -6.51
N VAL A 13 -8.20 46.76 -6.14
CA VAL A 13 -8.75 47.72 -7.10
C VAL A 13 -7.63 48.71 -7.44
N VAL A 14 -7.07 48.62 -8.65
CA VAL A 14 -6.11 49.62 -9.14
C VAL A 14 -6.91 50.82 -9.64
N VAL A 15 -6.90 51.91 -8.87
CA VAL A 15 -7.50 53.18 -9.26
C VAL A 15 -6.47 53.99 -10.04
N ILE A 16 -6.68 54.17 -11.35
CA ILE A 16 -5.87 55.08 -12.17
C ILE A 16 -6.58 56.43 -12.20
N ILE A 17 -5.99 57.45 -11.56
CA ILE A 17 -6.48 58.82 -11.62
C ILE A 17 -5.85 59.49 -12.84
N ARG A 18 -6.66 59.85 -13.85
CA ARG A 18 -6.24 60.75 -14.94
C ARG A 18 -6.98 62.07 -14.79
N GLU A 19 -6.24 63.17 -14.67
CA GLU A 19 -6.80 64.52 -14.77
C GLU A 19 -6.95 64.87 -16.26
N SER A 20 -8.14 65.30 -16.66
CA SER A 20 -8.35 65.99 -17.94
C SER A 20 -8.90 67.39 -17.67
N GLU A 21 -8.18 68.41 -18.13
CA GLU A 21 -8.65 69.80 -18.09
C GLU A 21 -9.59 70.07 -19.27
N GLU A 22 -10.85 70.40 -18.99
CA GLU A 22 -11.71 71.11 -19.94
C GLU A 22 -12.11 72.47 -19.37
N THR A 23 -11.79 73.52 -20.11
CA THR A 23 -12.15 74.90 -19.79
C THR A 23 -13.49 75.25 -20.40
N HIS A 24 -14.54 75.46 -19.60
CA HIS A 24 -15.71 76.26 -19.99
C HIS A 24 -16.08 77.23 -18.85
N SER A 25 -16.54 78.42 -19.26
CA SER A 25 -16.82 79.58 -18.41
C SER A 25 -17.95 79.35 -17.42
N ASN A 26 -17.76 79.89 -16.21
CA ASN A 26 -18.63 79.92 -15.03
C ASN A 26 -18.36 78.83 -13.97
N ASN A 27 -17.98 79.32 -12.80
CA ASN A 27 -17.58 78.63 -11.58
C ASN A 27 -18.48 77.43 -11.22
N ILE A 28 -17.96 76.22 -11.39
CA ILE A 28 -17.98 75.06 -10.47
C ILE A 28 -16.98 74.04 -11.05
N ARG A 29 -15.99 73.59 -10.26
CA ARG A 29 -15.12 72.47 -10.65
C ARG A 29 -15.87 71.17 -10.38
N SER A 30 -16.34 70.47 -11.42
CA SER A 30 -16.87 69.11 -11.30
C SER A 30 -15.81 68.09 -11.70
N VAL A 31 -15.45 67.20 -10.77
CA VAL A 31 -14.61 66.03 -11.05
C VAL A 31 -15.53 64.89 -11.48
N VAL A 32 -15.41 64.45 -12.74
CA VAL A 32 -16.14 63.30 -13.26
C VAL A 32 -15.31 62.04 -13.00
N LEU A 33 -15.81 61.15 -12.12
CA LEU A 33 -15.22 59.84 -11.88
C LEU A 33 -15.80 58.82 -12.87
N CYS A 34 -15.07 58.52 -13.94
CA CYS A 34 -15.38 57.38 -14.81
C CYS A 34 -14.79 56.10 -14.20
N LEU A 35 -15.66 55.19 -13.75
CA LEU A 35 -15.32 53.82 -13.36
C LEU A 35 -15.35 52.94 -14.62
N GLU A 36 -14.20 52.71 -15.25
CA GLU A 36 -14.08 51.67 -16.27
C GLU A 36 -13.73 50.33 -15.59
N SER A 37 -14.64 49.37 -15.63
CA SER A 37 -14.35 47.99 -15.26
C SER A 37 -13.55 47.33 -16.37
N ILE A 38 -12.23 47.28 -16.22
CA ILE A 38 -11.37 46.42 -17.04
C ILE A 38 -11.69 44.97 -16.62
N PRO A 39 -12.13 44.09 -17.54
CA PRO A 39 -12.20 42.68 -17.22
C PRO A 39 -10.78 42.20 -16.96
N CYS A 40 -10.44 42.03 -15.69
CA CYS A 40 -9.21 41.36 -15.29
C CYS A 40 -9.37 39.91 -15.74
N SER A 41 -8.79 39.58 -16.90
CA SER A 41 -8.54 38.19 -17.26
C SER A 41 -7.61 37.65 -16.19
N MET A 42 -8.20 37.01 -15.18
CA MET A 42 -7.47 36.24 -14.19
C MET A 42 -6.52 35.33 -14.97
N PRO A 43 -5.21 35.35 -14.69
CA PRO A 43 -4.38 34.25 -15.16
C PRO A 43 -5.04 32.98 -14.63
N THR A 44 -5.41 32.08 -15.53
CA THR A 44 -5.79 30.72 -15.16
C THR A 44 -4.75 30.23 -14.17
N ASN A 45 -5.22 29.90 -12.96
CA ASN A 45 -4.43 29.53 -11.81
C ASN A 45 -3.58 28.28 -12.14
N ASN A 46 -2.44 28.47 -12.78
CA ASN A 46 -1.34 27.52 -12.80
C ASN A 46 -0.65 27.62 -11.43
N ALA A 47 -1.37 27.28 -10.37
CA ALA A 47 -0.71 26.79 -9.18
C ALA A 47 0.02 25.52 -9.64
N ALA A 48 1.34 25.59 -9.75
CA ALA A 48 2.17 24.41 -9.94
C ALA A 48 1.72 23.39 -8.89
N ARG A 49 1.02 22.34 -9.31
CA ARG A 49 0.57 21.28 -8.41
C ARG A 49 1.82 20.49 -8.05
N PHE A 50 2.43 20.81 -6.92
CA PHE A 50 3.54 20.04 -6.40
C PHE A 50 3.02 18.67 -5.94
N ILE A 51 3.71 17.61 -6.34
CA ILE A 51 3.46 16.25 -5.88
C ILE A 51 4.54 15.92 -4.86
N HIS A 52 4.13 15.51 -3.67
CA HIS A 52 5.07 14.93 -2.70
C HIS A 52 5.25 13.46 -3.01
N LYS A 53 6.45 13.08 -3.43
CA LYS A 53 6.86 11.70 -3.66
C LYS A 53 7.71 11.24 -2.48
N ILE A 54 7.31 10.14 -1.86
CA ILE A 54 8.00 9.60 -0.67
C ILE A 54 8.32 8.13 -0.96
N SER A 55 9.59 7.77 -0.86
CA SER A 55 10.02 6.38 -0.92
C SER A 55 10.15 5.85 0.50
N ALA A 56 9.55 4.68 0.75
CA ALA A 56 9.52 4.05 2.05
C ALA A 56 9.63 2.54 1.94
N ARG A 57 9.88 1.88 3.07
CA ARG A 57 9.85 0.43 3.23
C ARG A 57 8.97 0.08 4.43
N VAL A 58 8.11 -0.91 4.26
CA VAL A 58 7.16 -1.37 5.30
C VAL A 58 7.52 -2.78 5.73
N PHE A 59 7.20 -3.15 6.97
CA PHE A 59 7.61 -4.42 7.60
C PHE A 59 9.12 -4.55 7.78
N CYS A 60 9.86 -3.45 7.94
CA CYS A 60 11.30 -3.53 8.19
C CYS A 60 11.55 -4.33 9.49
N GLN A 61 12.36 -5.39 9.43
CA GLN A 61 12.67 -6.16 10.64
C GLN A 61 13.63 -5.39 11.56
N TRP A 62 14.57 -4.66 10.96
CA TRP A 62 15.58 -3.86 11.67
C TRP A 62 15.62 -2.46 11.07
N LYS A 63 15.91 -1.46 11.91
CA LYS A 63 16.12 -0.08 11.44
C LYS A 63 17.24 -0.06 10.40
N GLY A 64 16.97 0.48 9.22
CA GLY A 64 17.92 0.67 8.13
C GLY A 64 17.89 -0.40 7.04
N THR A 65 17.40 -1.62 7.30
CA THR A 65 17.58 -2.77 6.38
C THR A 65 16.30 -3.55 6.12
N GLY A 66 16.16 -4.08 4.91
CA GLY A 66 15.02 -4.91 4.52
C GLY A 66 13.70 -4.15 4.42
N GLY A 67 12.58 -4.85 4.58
CA GLY A 67 11.23 -4.33 4.35
C GLY A 67 10.75 -4.47 2.89
N ASN A 68 9.44 -4.29 2.71
CA ASN A 68 8.78 -4.21 1.41
C ASN A 68 8.72 -2.75 0.91
N PRO A 69 9.38 -2.40 -0.21
CA PRO A 69 9.38 -1.04 -0.73
C PRO A 69 8.00 -0.57 -1.20
N VAL A 70 7.72 0.71 -0.99
CA VAL A 70 6.55 1.41 -1.52
C VAL A 70 6.93 2.83 -1.92
N THR A 71 6.32 3.32 -2.99
CA THR A 71 6.32 4.76 -3.32
C THR A 71 4.96 5.38 -2.98
N VAL A 72 4.97 6.44 -2.20
CA VAL A 72 3.78 7.22 -1.83
C VAL A 72 3.79 8.52 -2.63
N PHE A 73 2.72 8.78 -3.37
CA PHE A 73 2.48 10.06 -4.02
C PHE A 73 1.33 10.76 -3.29
N MET A 74 1.54 12.01 -2.88
CA MET A 74 0.53 12.80 -2.19
C MET A 74 0.32 14.13 -2.92
N GLY A 75 -0.93 14.43 -3.24
CA GLY A 75 -1.31 15.62 -3.98
C GLY A 75 -2.76 15.54 -4.48
N GLU A 76 -3.25 16.63 -5.06
CA GLU A 76 -4.63 16.72 -5.54
C GLU A 76 -4.75 16.35 -7.02
N ASN A 77 -5.82 15.61 -7.37
CA ASN A 77 -6.16 15.26 -8.75
C ASN A 77 -5.02 14.57 -9.54
N LEU A 78 -4.30 13.67 -8.87
CA LEU A 78 -3.19 12.93 -9.46
C LEU A 78 -3.69 11.80 -10.36
N VAL A 79 -3.02 11.59 -11.50
CA VAL A 79 -3.26 10.45 -12.38
C VAL A 79 -2.34 9.30 -11.95
N GLY A 80 -2.85 8.45 -11.05
CA GLY A 80 -2.03 7.43 -10.39
C GLY A 80 -1.42 6.38 -11.32
N SER A 81 -2.09 6.02 -12.40
CA SER A 81 -1.60 5.01 -13.36
C SER A 81 -0.29 5.39 -14.03
N GLU A 82 -0.06 6.67 -14.34
CA GLU A 82 1.19 7.14 -14.96
C GLU A 82 2.32 7.28 -13.95
N LEU A 83 2.00 7.77 -12.74
CA LEU A 83 2.98 7.84 -11.64
C LEU A 83 3.48 6.44 -11.26
N ALA A 84 2.59 5.46 -11.17
CA ALA A 84 2.93 4.09 -10.81
C ALA A 84 3.90 3.42 -11.80
N LYS A 85 3.82 3.74 -13.10
CA LYS A 85 4.76 3.24 -14.12
C LYS A 85 6.20 3.72 -13.94
N THR A 86 6.40 4.77 -13.14
CA THR A 86 7.74 5.26 -12.78
C THR A 86 8.36 4.49 -11.60
N CYS A 87 7.59 3.63 -10.94
CA CYS A 87 7.98 2.92 -9.74
C CYS A 87 8.44 1.49 -10.05
N ALA A 88 9.44 0.99 -9.32
CA ALA A 88 9.88 -0.40 -9.41
C ALA A 88 8.99 -1.38 -8.61
N TRP A 89 8.28 -0.86 -7.61
CA TRP A 89 7.40 -1.60 -6.69
C TRP A 89 6.04 -0.91 -6.64
N GLU A 90 5.09 -1.52 -5.94
CA GLU A 90 3.76 -0.96 -5.74
C GLU A 90 3.82 0.47 -5.19
N SER A 91 2.83 1.26 -5.59
CA SER A 91 2.69 2.65 -5.17
C SER A 91 1.30 2.93 -4.63
N VAL A 92 1.21 3.95 -3.76
CA VAL A 92 -0.06 4.49 -3.29
C VAL A 92 -0.15 5.97 -3.66
N VAL A 93 -1.31 6.36 -4.18
CA VAL A 93 -1.66 7.75 -4.44
C VAL A 93 -2.65 8.20 -3.38
N ILE A 94 -2.33 9.30 -2.71
CA ILE A 94 -3.10 9.85 -1.59
C ILE A 94 -3.68 11.19 -1.99
N ASP A 95 -5.01 11.30 -1.91
CA ASP A 95 -5.70 12.57 -1.81
C ASP A 95 -5.82 12.93 -0.33
N PRO A 96 -5.02 13.89 0.20
CA PRO A 96 -5.00 14.19 1.62
C PRO A 96 -6.27 14.90 2.10
N LEU A 97 -6.96 15.63 1.21
CA LEU A 97 -8.20 16.34 1.55
C LEU A 97 -9.37 15.36 1.71
N GLN A 98 -9.47 14.41 0.78
CA GLN A 98 -10.52 13.39 0.81
C GLN A 98 -10.16 12.20 1.71
N LYS A 99 -8.90 12.11 2.19
CA LYS A 99 -8.35 10.96 2.90
C LYS A 99 -8.58 9.67 2.12
N ARG A 100 -8.29 9.70 0.82
CA ARG A 100 -8.46 8.57 -0.09
C ARG A 100 -7.11 8.05 -0.54
N MET A 101 -7.02 6.73 -0.68
CA MET A 101 -5.84 6.02 -1.17
C MET A 101 -6.21 5.14 -2.36
N ALA A 102 -5.46 5.25 -3.45
CA ALA A 102 -5.54 4.33 -4.58
C ALA A 102 -4.20 3.59 -4.73
N PHE A 103 -4.25 2.29 -4.99
CA PHE A 103 -3.07 1.42 -4.98
C PHE A 103 -2.77 0.91 -6.38
N TYR A 104 -1.51 0.97 -6.79
CA TYR A 104 -1.12 0.64 -8.15
C TYR A 104 0.08 -0.32 -8.18
N MET A 105 0.03 -1.24 -9.14
CA MET A 105 1.18 -2.05 -9.55
C MET A 105 2.14 -1.22 -10.43
N PRO A 106 3.42 -1.61 -10.56
CA PRO A 106 4.37 -0.98 -11.49
C PRO A 106 3.91 -0.93 -12.95
N THR A 107 2.94 -1.75 -13.35
CA THR A 107 2.34 -1.73 -14.69
C THR A 107 1.42 -0.53 -14.92
N GLY A 108 1.05 0.21 -13.87
CA GLY A 108 0.01 1.23 -13.88
C GLY A 108 -1.40 0.67 -13.63
N GLU A 109 -1.54 -0.64 -13.44
CA GLU A 109 -2.80 -1.27 -13.06
C GLU A 109 -3.17 -0.91 -11.62
N GLU A 110 -4.38 -0.39 -11.44
CA GLU A 110 -4.95 -0.18 -10.10
C GLU A 110 -5.39 -1.52 -9.50
N VAL A 111 -5.04 -1.75 -8.23
CA VAL A 111 -5.47 -2.91 -7.47
C VAL A 111 -6.38 -2.48 -6.34
N SER A 112 -7.36 -3.33 -6.02
CA SER A 112 -8.37 -3.05 -5.01
C SER A 112 -7.77 -2.72 -3.64
N PHE A 113 -6.67 -3.40 -3.26
CA PHE A 113 -6.00 -3.17 -1.99
C PHE A 113 -4.56 -3.68 -1.99
N CYS A 114 -3.66 -2.93 -1.35
CA CYS A 114 -2.29 -3.34 -1.05
C CYS A 114 -1.93 -2.94 0.38
N ALA A 115 -1.85 -3.90 1.31
CA ALA A 115 -1.68 -3.61 2.73
C ALA A 115 -0.38 -2.86 3.05
N HIS A 116 0.76 -3.26 2.46
CA HIS A 116 2.03 -2.58 2.75
C HIS A 116 1.97 -1.13 2.24
N ALA A 117 1.32 -0.88 1.09
CA ALA A 117 1.18 0.46 0.54
C ALA A 117 0.20 1.31 1.36
N ALA A 118 -0.90 0.72 1.83
CA ALA A 118 -1.82 1.36 2.76
C ALA A 118 -1.16 1.75 4.08
N MET A 119 -0.34 0.86 4.65
CA MET A 119 0.42 1.13 5.88
C MET A 119 1.45 2.24 5.68
N GLY A 120 2.22 2.20 4.58
CA GLY A 120 3.19 3.24 4.24
C GLY A 120 2.52 4.59 3.99
N GLY A 121 1.38 4.60 3.29
CA GLY A 121 0.59 5.80 3.04
C GLY A 121 0.00 6.38 4.33
N ALA A 122 -0.58 5.54 5.19
CA ALA A 122 -1.13 5.97 6.48
C ALA A 122 -0.04 6.54 7.38
N PHE A 123 1.16 5.95 7.39
CA PHE A 123 2.31 6.50 8.09
C PHE A 123 2.68 7.89 7.58
N CYS A 124 2.67 8.11 6.26
CA CYS A 124 2.97 9.40 5.66
C CYS A 124 1.93 10.49 5.94
N MET A 125 0.70 10.12 6.28
CA MET A 125 -0.37 11.04 6.67
C MET A 125 -0.35 11.42 8.16
N ALA A 126 0.44 10.71 8.99
CA ALA A 126 0.47 10.92 10.44
C ALA A 126 1.51 11.97 10.86
N GLU A 127 1.17 12.78 11.86
CA GLU A 127 2.09 13.77 12.46
C GLU A 127 2.81 13.25 13.72
N GLN A 128 2.13 12.44 14.53
CA GLN A 128 2.60 11.85 15.79
C GLN A 128 1.93 10.47 16.01
N THR A 129 1.75 10.04 17.25
CA THR A 129 0.89 8.90 17.58
C THR A 129 -0.57 9.26 17.31
N SER A 130 -1.14 8.73 16.23
CA SER A 130 -2.46 9.12 15.77
C SER A 130 -3.24 7.95 15.18
N MET A 131 -4.56 8.13 15.12
CA MET A 131 -5.44 7.25 14.39
C MET A 131 -5.68 7.84 13.00
N VAL A 132 -5.19 7.16 11.97
CA VAL A 132 -5.42 7.54 10.57
C VAL A 132 -6.59 6.73 10.04
N ARG A 133 -7.59 7.42 9.47
CA ARG A 133 -8.70 6.82 8.74
C ARG A 133 -8.64 7.26 7.29
N PHE A 134 -8.79 6.31 6.39
CA PHE A 134 -8.79 6.55 4.94
C PHE A 134 -9.77 5.62 4.24
N GLN A 135 -10.14 5.98 3.01
CA GLN A 135 -10.95 5.14 2.12
C GLN A 135 -10.12 4.67 0.92
N ASP A 136 -10.38 3.46 0.44
CA ASP A 136 -9.89 3.04 -0.88
C ASP A 136 -10.81 3.52 -2.02
N SER A 137 -10.42 3.23 -3.27
CA SER A 137 -11.23 3.56 -4.46
C SER A 137 -12.60 2.87 -4.51
N SER A 138 -12.81 1.83 -3.69
CA SER A 138 -14.10 1.13 -3.54
C SER A 138 -14.91 1.67 -2.35
N GLU A 139 -14.48 2.79 -1.76
CA GLU A 139 -15.06 3.45 -0.58
C GLU A 139 -15.02 2.59 0.70
N THR A 140 -14.21 1.54 0.73
CA THR A 140 -13.98 0.75 1.94
C THR A 140 -13.16 1.59 2.91
N THR A 141 -13.65 1.74 4.14
CA THR A 141 -12.96 2.54 5.17
C THR A 141 -12.02 1.67 5.97
N TYR A 142 -10.77 2.09 6.08
CA TYR A 142 -9.75 1.46 6.90
C TYR A 142 -9.31 2.38 8.02
N GLN A 143 -8.79 1.76 9.07
CA GLN A 143 -8.27 2.47 10.23
C GLN A 143 -6.89 1.90 10.59
N ALA A 144 -5.91 2.79 10.75
CA ALA A 144 -4.57 2.44 11.16
C ALA A 144 -4.15 3.28 12.36
N GLN A 145 -3.68 2.60 13.41
CA GLN A 145 -2.99 3.25 14.52
C GLN A 145 -1.52 3.40 14.16
N ILE A 146 -1.01 4.62 14.24
CA ILE A 146 0.36 4.96 13.89
C ILE A 146 1.09 5.39 15.15
N ASP A 147 2.29 4.84 15.37
CA ASP A 147 3.27 5.33 16.32
C ASP A 147 4.47 5.87 15.52
N VAL A 148 4.51 7.19 15.31
CA VAL A 148 5.57 7.83 14.52
C VAL A 148 6.95 7.72 15.20
N PRO A 149 7.11 7.97 16.52
CA PRO A 149 8.39 7.79 17.22
C PRO A 149 9.00 6.39 17.04
N ASP A 150 8.19 5.34 17.22
CA ASP A 150 8.65 3.96 17.06
C ASP A 150 8.54 3.45 15.63
N GLN A 151 8.00 4.27 14.72
CA GLN A 151 7.76 3.99 13.32
C GLN A 151 6.92 2.72 13.09
N ILE A 152 5.93 2.48 13.95
CA ILE A 152 5.06 1.31 13.89
C ILE A 152 3.72 1.70 13.30
N VAL A 153 3.20 0.86 12.41
CA VAL A 153 1.82 0.93 11.93
C VAL A 153 1.09 -0.34 12.33
N SER A 154 -0.10 -0.17 12.89
CA SER A 154 -1.07 -1.24 13.15
C SER A 154 -2.32 -0.97 12.32
N LEU A 155 -2.48 -1.72 11.23
CA LEU A 155 -3.61 -1.60 10.31
C LEU A 155 -4.70 -2.60 10.71
N HIS A 156 -5.87 -2.09 11.07
CA HIS A 156 -7.01 -2.94 11.37
C HIS A 156 -7.61 -3.51 10.08
N MET A 157 -7.85 -4.82 10.07
CA MET A 157 -8.38 -5.55 8.94
C MET A 157 -9.53 -6.44 9.41
N GLN A 158 -10.55 -6.57 8.56
CA GLN A 158 -11.64 -7.52 8.73
C GLN A 158 -11.87 -8.25 7.42
N ALA A 159 -11.96 -9.56 7.49
CA ALA A 159 -11.99 -10.41 6.31
C ALA A 159 -12.72 -11.72 6.57
N GLN A 160 -13.26 -12.30 5.50
CA GLN A 160 -13.73 -13.68 5.53
C GLN A 160 -12.56 -14.62 5.23
N LEU A 161 -12.28 -15.54 6.14
CA LEU A 161 -11.34 -16.63 5.86
C LEU A 161 -12.01 -17.65 4.94
N GLN A 162 -11.40 -17.87 3.78
CA GLN A 162 -11.72 -19.00 2.90
C GLN A 162 -10.54 -19.95 2.85
N GLN A 163 -10.80 -21.24 3.05
CA GLN A 163 -9.76 -22.26 3.02
C GLN A 163 -10.20 -23.51 2.27
N GLN A 164 -9.27 -24.07 1.51
CA GLN A 164 -9.50 -25.30 0.79
C GLN A 164 -8.21 -26.10 0.65
N LYS A 165 -8.24 -27.36 1.07
CA LYS A 165 -7.13 -28.28 0.81
C LYS A 165 -6.95 -28.48 -0.70
N VAL A 166 -5.71 -28.43 -1.15
CA VAL A 166 -5.38 -28.62 -2.56
C VAL A 166 -5.37 -30.11 -2.89
N THR A 167 -6.13 -30.52 -3.89
CA THR A 167 -6.29 -31.92 -4.31
C THR A 167 -5.92 -32.11 -5.79
N ASN A 168 -4.66 -31.80 -6.12
CA ASN A 168 -4.13 -31.94 -7.48
C ASN A 168 -3.34 -33.25 -7.66
N SER A 169 -2.93 -33.52 -8.90
CA SER A 169 -2.16 -34.72 -9.22
C SER A 169 -0.78 -34.72 -8.52
N PRO A 170 -0.26 -35.90 -8.14
CA PRO A 170 1.11 -36.03 -7.63
C PRO A 170 2.19 -35.43 -8.56
N LEU A 171 1.91 -35.41 -9.87
CA LEU A 171 2.80 -34.82 -10.87
C LEU A 171 2.89 -33.29 -10.70
N LEU A 172 1.77 -32.59 -10.46
CA LEU A 172 1.79 -31.14 -10.26
C LEU A 172 2.57 -30.77 -9.00
N PHE A 173 2.38 -31.52 -7.90
CA PHE A 173 3.15 -31.29 -6.68
C PHE A 173 4.66 -31.50 -6.88
N ARG A 174 5.04 -32.51 -7.68
CA ARG A 174 6.44 -32.71 -8.07
C ARG A 174 6.96 -31.52 -8.88
N LEU A 175 6.22 -31.09 -9.91
CA LEU A 175 6.62 -29.97 -10.77
C LEU A 175 6.85 -28.67 -9.99
N ILE A 176 5.96 -28.37 -9.04
CA ILE A 176 6.11 -27.19 -8.18
C ILE A 176 7.36 -27.33 -7.30
N ARG A 177 7.59 -28.49 -6.69
CA ARG A 177 8.82 -28.73 -5.91
C ARG A 177 10.07 -28.56 -6.75
N ASP A 178 10.11 -29.15 -7.94
CA ASP A 178 11.24 -29.06 -8.86
C ASP A 178 11.49 -27.60 -9.28
N THR A 179 10.42 -26.84 -9.57
CA THR A 179 10.49 -25.40 -9.88
C THR A 179 11.11 -24.59 -8.75
N LEU A 180 10.82 -24.96 -7.50
CA LEU A 180 11.34 -24.31 -6.30
C LEU A 180 12.66 -24.94 -5.79
N GLY A 181 13.20 -25.94 -6.48
CA GLY A 181 14.40 -26.66 -6.05
C GLY A 181 14.25 -27.46 -4.75
N LEU A 182 13.02 -27.83 -4.37
CA LEU A 182 12.70 -28.54 -3.13
C LEU A 182 12.58 -30.05 -3.36
N GLN A 183 12.88 -30.83 -2.33
CA GLN A 183 12.76 -32.29 -2.32
C GLN A 183 11.42 -32.74 -1.73
N SER A 184 11.06 -34.01 -1.96
CA SER A 184 9.85 -34.59 -1.37
C SER A 184 9.87 -34.71 0.15
N THR A 185 11.06 -34.70 0.75
CA THR A 185 11.25 -34.64 2.21
C THR A 185 11.00 -33.24 2.76
N ASP A 186 11.19 -32.20 1.95
CA ASP A 186 11.02 -30.80 2.37
C ASP A 186 9.55 -30.41 2.34
N VAL A 187 8.80 -30.88 1.33
CA VAL A 187 7.38 -30.55 1.14
C VAL A 187 6.58 -31.80 0.76
N GLN A 188 5.60 -32.13 1.59
CA GLN A 188 4.61 -33.16 1.33
C GLN A 188 3.44 -32.61 0.51
N SER A 189 2.83 -33.44 -0.33
CA SER A 189 1.64 -33.04 -1.11
C SER A 189 0.45 -32.60 -0.24
N SER A 190 0.35 -33.16 0.98
CA SER A 190 -0.65 -32.78 1.98
C SER A 190 -0.46 -31.38 2.56
N SER A 191 0.71 -30.75 2.36
CA SER A 191 1.04 -29.42 2.89
C SER A 191 0.41 -28.26 2.13
N PHE A 192 -0.20 -28.52 0.97
CA PHE A 192 -0.76 -27.48 0.11
C PHE A 192 -2.20 -27.14 0.53
N CYS A 193 -2.43 -25.87 0.85
CA CYS A 193 -3.75 -25.35 1.21
C CYS A 193 -3.96 -23.99 0.56
N HIS A 194 -5.09 -23.80 -0.13
CA HIS A 194 -5.52 -22.47 -0.52
C HIS A 194 -6.09 -21.77 0.72
N ALA A 195 -5.63 -20.55 0.98
CA ALA A 195 -6.17 -19.69 2.02
C ALA A 195 -6.32 -18.26 1.49
N SER A 196 -7.42 -17.60 1.86
CA SER A 196 -7.69 -16.21 1.50
C SER A 196 -8.32 -15.47 2.67
N ILE A 197 -7.83 -14.25 2.89
CA ILE A 197 -8.47 -13.20 3.71
C ILE A 197 -8.71 -11.92 2.89
N ALA A 198 -8.37 -11.93 1.60
CA ALA A 198 -8.66 -10.86 0.65
C ALA A 198 -8.20 -11.31 -0.74
N ARG A 199 -6.96 -11.80 -0.82
CA ARG A 199 -6.40 -12.40 -2.03
C ARG A 199 -5.94 -13.83 -1.76
N PRO A 200 -6.40 -14.81 -2.55
CA PRO A 200 -6.08 -16.21 -2.28
C PRO A 200 -4.62 -16.53 -2.56
N LYS A 201 -3.97 -17.20 -1.61
CA LYS A 201 -2.61 -17.72 -1.69
C LYS A 201 -2.62 -19.23 -1.50
N THR A 202 -1.71 -19.92 -2.15
CA THR A 202 -1.44 -21.33 -1.82
C THR A 202 -0.39 -21.37 -0.73
N LEU A 203 -0.81 -21.67 0.49
CA LEU A 203 0.06 -21.92 1.63
C LEU A 203 0.74 -23.27 1.44
N ILE A 204 2.06 -23.31 1.64
CA ILE A 204 2.87 -24.53 1.52
C ILE A 204 3.75 -24.65 2.75
N ARG A 205 3.44 -25.61 3.62
CA ARG A 205 4.31 -25.93 4.76
C ARG A 205 5.57 -26.64 4.29
N VAL A 206 6.72 -26.05 4.60
CA VAL A 206 8.06 -26.62 4.43
C VAL A 206 8.53 -27.20 5.77
N HIS A 207 9.25 -28.33 5.71
CA HIS A 207 9.61 -29.10 6.90
C HIS A 207 10.55 -28.36 7.85
N SER A 208 11.50 -27.57 7.33
CA SER A 208 12.46 -26.81 8.13
C SER A 208 12.77 -25.44 7.52
N VAL A 209 13.30 -24.55 8.35
CA VAL A 209 13.73 -23.20 7.94
C VAL A 209 14.91 -23.29 6.96
N GLU A 210 15.81 -24.24 7.14
CA GLU A 210 16.95 -24.46 6.25
C GLU A 210 16.47 -24.83 4.84
N ALA A 211 15.52 -25.76 4.72
CA ALA A 211 14.95 -26.14 3.43
C ALA A 211 14.21 -24.95 2.77
N LEU A 212 13.50 -24.14 3.56
CA LEU A 212 12.83 -22.93 3.07
C LEU A 212 13.83 -21.91 2.51
N HIS A 213 14.96 -21.68 3.19
CA HIS A 213 16.02 -20.79 2.71
C HIS A 213 16.71 -21.32 1.45
N GLN A 214 16.80 -22.65 1.29
CA GLN A 214 17.36 -23.27 0.08
C GLN A 214 16.39 -23.30 -1.11
N ALA A 215 15.10 -23.00 -0.90
CA ALA A 215 14.16 -22.87 -2.01
C ALA A 215 14.65 -21.82 -3.02
N LYS A 216 14.33 -22.01 -4.29
CA LYS A 216 14.77 -21.11 -5.37
C LYS A 216 13.59 -20.27 -5.82
N ALA A 217 13.82 -18.96 -5.96
CA ALA A 217 12.87 -18.10 -6.64
C ALA A 217 12.68 -18.62 -8.09
N PRO A 218 11.44 -18.71 -8.60
CA PRO A 218 11.18 -19.26 -9.92
C PRO A 218 11.88 -18.45 -11.02
N LEU A 219 12.74 -19.11 -11.80
CA LEU A 219 13.53 -18.46 -12.86
C LEU A 219 12.76 -18.29 -14.18
N ASN A 220 11.70 -19.08 -14.38
CA ASN A 220 10.85 -19.01 -15.56
C ASN A 220 9.44 -18.54 -15.14
N PRO A 221 9.12 -17.24 -15.28
CA PRO A 221 7.85 -16.68 -14.86
C PRO A 221 6.64 -17.32 -15.54
N GLU A 222 6.72 -17.63 -16.84
CA GLU A 222 5.60 -18.24 -17.59
C GLU A 222 5.32 -19.68 -17.13
N HIS A 223 6.38 -20.45 -16.88
CA HIS A 223 6.24 -21.79 -16.33
C HIS A 223 5.66 -21.77 -14.91
N PHE A 224 6.15 -20.85 -14.07
CA PHE A 224 5.66 -20.69 -12.71
C PHE A 224 4.20 -20.24 -12.66
N LYS A 225 3.84 -19.30 -13.53
CA LYS A 225 2.46 -18.86 -13.73
C LYS A 225 1.57 -20.04 -14.12
N SER A 226 2.00 -20.86 -15.08
CA SER A 226 1.25 -22.06 -15.50
C SER A 226 1.05 -23.05 -14.36
N CYS A 227 2.05 -23.23 -13.48
CA CYS A 227 1.92 -24.06 -12.28
C CYS A 227 0.89 -23.48 -11.30
N CYS A 228 0.93 -22.17 -11.06
CA CYS A 228 -0.05 -21.48 -10.21
C CYS A 228 -1.47 -21.58 -10.78
N ASP A 229 -1.64 -21.41 -12.10
CA ASP A 229 -2.93 -21.52 -12.77
C ASP A 229 -3.49 -22.94 -12.67
N ALA A 230 -2.63 -23.97 -12.75
CA ALA A 230 -3.01 -25.37 -12.57
C ALA A 230 -3.47 -25.73 -11.14
N LEU A 231 -3.04 -24.98 -10.13
CA LEU A 231 -3.54 -25.14 -8.76
C LEU A 231 -4.98 -24.61 -8.59
N VAL A 232 -5.44 -23.78 -9.53
CA VAL A 232 -6.74 -23.07 -9.54
C VAL A 232 -6.86 -22.10 -8.35
N HIS A 233 -7.34 -20.88 -8.59
CA HIS A 233 -7.49 -19.81 -7.58
C HIS A 233 -6.21 -19.36 -6.85
N SER A 234 -5.02 -19.83 -7.24
CA SER A 234 -3.76 -19.35 -6.64
C SER A 234 -3.31 -18.03 -7.27
N THR A 235 -3.03 -17.02 -6.45
CA THR A 235 -2.32 -15.80 -6.90
C THR A 235 -0.82 -15.83 -6.58
N GLY A 236 -0.30 -16.98 -6.16
CA GLY A 236 1.09 -17.18 -5.79
C GLY A 236 1.24 -18.20 -4.66
N LEU A 237 2.48 -18.63 -4.44
CA LEU A 237 2.84 -19.62 -3.44
C LEU A 237 3.45 -18.92 -2.23
N TYR A 238 2.85 -19.16 -1.06
CA TYR A 238 3.36 -18.68 0.23
C TYR A 238 3.93 -19.86 1.02
N LEU A 239 5.24 -20.01 0.97
CA LEU A 239 5.94 -21.06 1.69
C LEU A 239 6.18 -20.60 3.12
N TYR A 240 6.08 -21.52 4.07
CA TYR A 240 6.38 -21.23 5.47
C TYR A 240 6.99 -22.43 6.20
N ALA A 241 7.88 -22.14 7.15
CA ALA A 241 8.45 -23.10 8.08
C ALA A 241 8.28 -22.57 9.51
N LYS A 242 7.95 -23.45 10.45
CA LYS A 242 7.79 -23.09 11.86
C LYS A 242 9.16 -22.89 12.50
N VAL A 243 9.40 -21.73 13.12
CA VAL A 243 10.60 -21.45 13.93
C VAL A 243 10.31 -21.87 15.37
N ASN A 244 9.21 -21.36 15.92
CA ASN A 244 8.69 -21.74 17.23
C ASN A 244 7.15 -21.59 17.21
N ASP A 245 6.53 -21.61 18.38
CA ASP A 245 5.07 -21.59 18.51
C ASP A 245 4.37 -20.35 17.94
N GLU A 246 5.06 -19.21 17.91
CA GLU A 246 4.50 -17.93 17.47
C GLU A 246 5.24 -17.35 16.24
N GLU A 247 6.40 -17.90 15.91
CA GLU A 247 7.28 -17.42 14.84
C GLU A 247 7.41 -18.41 13.69
N TYR A 248 7.36 -17.86 12.48
CA TYR A 248 7.49 -18.57 11.22
C TYR A 248 8.44 -17.82 10.30
N GLU A 249 9.24 -18.55 9.53
CA GLU A 249 9.95 -17.99 8.38
C GLU A 249 9.11 -18.27 7.13
N CYS A 250 9.04 -17.30 6.22
CA CYS A 250 8.16 -17.32 5.08
C CYS A 250 8.85 -16.82 3.81
N ARG A 251 8.31 -17.25 2.66
CA ARG A 251 8.69 -16.75 1.33
C ARG A 251 7.46 -16.67 0.44
N GLN A 252 7.34 -15.58 -0.32
CA GLN A 252 6.24 -15.38 -1.26
C GLN A 252 6.75 -15.33 -2.69
N PHE A 253 6.27 -16.25 -3.51
CA PHE A 253 6.48 -16.25 -4.95
C PHE A 253 5.16 -15.88 -5.64
N PRO A 254 5.00 -14.63 -6.12
CA PRO A 254 3.76 -14.19 -6.75
C PRO A 254 3.58 -14.86 -8.12
N ARG A 255 2.33 -15.18 -8.48
CA ARG A 255 2.00 -15.78 -9.78
C ARG A 255 2.49 -14.93 -10.95
N ALA A 256 2.27 -13.62 -10.88
CA ALA A 256 2.64 -12.64 -11.90
C ALA A 256 2.58 -11.22 -11.32
N SER A 257 3.67 -10.75 -10.71
CA SER A 257 3.79 -9.37 -10.16
C SER A 257 4.93 -8.55 -10.77
N GLY A 258 5.64 -9.07 -11.78
CA GLY A 258 6.81 -8.41 -12.38
C GLY A 258 8.14 -8.69 -11.67
N TYR A 259 8.11 -9.34 -10.51
CA TYR A 259 9.27 -9.81 -9.76
C TYR A 259 9.05 -11.26 -9.28
N PRO A 260 10.12 -12.06 -9.14
CA PRO A 260 9.98 -13.49 -8.82
C PRO A 260 9.71 -13.77 -7.34
N GLU A 261 10.02 -12.83 -6.44
CA GLU A 261 9.84 -12.97 -4.98
C GLU A 261 9.49 -11.62 -4.35
N ASP A 262 8.48 -11.62 -3.48
CA ASP A 262 8.02 -10.45 -2.73
C ASP A 262 8.73 -10.37 -1.36
N PRO A 263 9.32 -9.23 -0.95
CA PRO A 263 10.07 -9.12 0.31
C PRO A 263 9.22 -9.33 1.56
N ALA A 264 7.97 -8.87 1.57
CA ALA A 264 7.06 -9.05 2.70
C ALA A 264 5.59 -8.97 2.28
N THR A 265 4.81 -10.02 2.52
CA THR A 265 3.43 -10.11 1.99
C THR A 265 2.40 -10.19 3.12
N GLY A 266 1.99 -9.02 3.63
CA GLY A 266 1.09 -8.93 4.78
C GLY A 266 -0.22 -9.73 4.64
N ILE A 267 -0.86 -9.70 3.47
CA ILE A 267 -2.11 -10.45 3.22
C ILE A 267 -1.88 -11.98 3.28
N ALA A 268 -0.71 -12.45 2.84
CA ALA A 268 -0.39 -13.87 2.87
C ALA A 268 -0.07 -14.33 4.29
N ALA A 269 0.69 -13.52 5.03
CA ALA A 269 0.98 -13.72 6.45
C ALA A 269 -0.31 -13.79 7.27
N ALA A 270 -1.27 -12.87 7.05
CA ALA A 270 -2.53 -12.89 7.77
C ALA A 270 -3.46 -14.03 7.33
N ALA A 271 -3.43 -14.48 6.07
CA ALA A 271 -4.10 -15.72 5.66
C ALA A 271 -3.52 -16.94 6.38
N LEU A 272 -2.19 -17.01 6.51
CA LEU A 272 -1.52 -18.08 7.25
C LEU A 272 -1.85 -18.02 8.74
N ALA A 273 -1.78 -16.84 9.37
CA ALA A 273 -2.13 -16.64 10.77
C ALA A 273 -3.56 -17.12 11.05
N ALA A 274 -4.53 -16.70 10.24
CA ALA A 274 -5.93 -17.11 10.39
C ALA A 274 -6.08 -18.63 10.24
N SER A 275 -5.24 -19.24 9.39
CA SER A 275 -5.21 -20.69 9.20
C SER A 275 -4.67 -21.47 10.39
N LEU A 276 -3.66 -20.92 11.06
CA LEU A 276 -3.08 -21.49 12.26
C LEU A 276 -3.99 -21.27 13.47
N ASP A 277 -4.63 -20.11 13.54
CA ASP A 277 -5.45 -19.68 14.67
C ASP A 277 -6.72 -20.52 14.84
N VAL A 278 -7.32 -20.99 13.74
CA VAL A 278 -8.42 -21.97 13.78
C VAL A 278 -8.03 -23.25 14.53
N VAL A 279 -6.74 -23.63 14.52
CA VAL A 279 -6.24 -24.85 15.16
C VAL A 279 -5.64 -24.58 16.53
N THR A 280 -4.90 -23.48 16.68
CA THR A 280 -4.21 -23.12 17.92
C THR A 280 -4.20 -21.61 18.05
N PRO A 281 -5.22 -21.03 18.70
CA PRO A 281 -5.33 -19.58 18.84
C PRO A 281 -4.13 -18.96 19.55
N ARG A 282 -3.71 -17.78 19.09
CA ARG A 282 -2.61 -16.99 19.69
C ARG A 282 -2.97 -15.52 19.71
N ARG A 283 -2.37 -14.81 20.67
CA ARG A 283 -2.47 -13.35 20.72
C ARG A 283 -1.71 -12.68 19.56
N ARG A 284 -0.60 -13.28 19.15
CA ARG A 284 0.29 -12.73 18.12
C ARG A 284 0.92 -13.86 17.31
N TYR A 285 1.01 -13.62 16.01
CA TYR A 285 1.85 -14.38 15.09
C TYR A 285 2.92 -13.46 14.51
N LYS A 286 4.12 -14.00 14.34
CA LYS A 286 5.27 -13.30 13.73
C LYS A 286 5.73 -14.07 12.50
N PHE A 287 5.83 -13.36 11.39
CA PHE A 287 6.29 -13.91 10.12
C PHE A 287 7.52 -13.14 9.66
N HIS A 288 8.66 -13.84 9.69
CA HIS A 288 9.88 -13.39 9.05
C HIS A 288 9.78 -13.68 7.56
N GLN A 289 10.11 -12.72 6.71
CA GLN A 289 10.07 -12.88 5.26
C GLN A 289 11.22 -12.09 4.62
N GLY A 290 11.63 -12.50 3.43
CA GLY A 290 12.64 -11.77 2.65
C GLY A 290 14.07 -11.96 3.17
N THR A 291 14.28 -12.75 4.23
CA THR A 291 15.60 -13.07 4.79
C THR A 291 16.53 -13.68 3.74
N ALA A 292 16.05 -14.67 2.98
CA ALA A 292 16.82 -15.34 1.92
C ALA A 292 17.22 -14.43 0.75
N MET A 293 16.48 -13.34 0.51
CA MET A 293 16.77 -12.35 -0.54
C MET A 293 17.45 -11.08 0.00
N GLY A 294 17.93 -11.09 1.25
CA GLY A 294 18.61 -9.95 1.88
C GLY A 294 17.69 -8.77 2.22
N LYS A 295 16.36 -8.98 2.21
CA LYS A 295 15.35 -7.98 2.55
C LYS A 295 14.55 -8.40 3.79
N ALA A 296 15.26 -8.71 4.87
CA ALA A 296 14.67 -9.19 6.12
C ALA A 296 13.51 -8.29 6.59
N SER A 297 12.35 -8.88 6.72
CA SER A 297 11.09 -8.22 7.02
C SER A 297 10.37 -8.97 8.13
N LEU A 298 9.67 -8.24 8.99
CA LEU A 298 8.85 -8.78 10.07
C LEU A 298 7.41 -8.29 9.94
N ILE A 299 6.51 -9.24 9.73
CA ILE A 299 5.07 -9.01 9.70
C ILE A 299 4.49 -9.59 10.97
N MET A 300 3.72 -8.81 11.70
CA MET A 300 2.99 -9.27 12.88
C MET A 300 1.50 -9.26 12.61
N VAL A 301 0.80 -10.28 13.12
CA VAL A 301 -0.65 -10.37 13.07
C VAL A 301 -1.15 -10.58 14.49
N ASP A 302 -1.82 -9.56 15.00
CA ASP A 302 -2.19 -9.44 16.41
C ASP A 302 -3.71 -9.49 16.60
N ASP A 303 -4.11 -9.96 17.78
CA ASP A 303 -5.46 -9.84 18.33
C ASP A 303 -6.55 -10.33 17.35
N MET A 304 -6.42 -11.59 16.91
CA MET A 304 -7.45 -12.23 16.07
C MET A 304 -8.74 -12.44 16.84
N GLU A 305 -9.84 -11.96 16.27
CA GLU A 305 -11.19 -12.12 16.81
C GLU A 305 -12.10 -12.73 15.76
N TRP A 306 -12.73 -13.86 16.11
CA TRP A 306 -13.60 -14.60 15.21
C TRP A 306 -15.06 -14.29 15.48
N THR A 307 -15.81 -13.99 14.42
CA THR A 307 -17.27 -13.90 14.46
C THR A 307 -17.85 -14.96 13.53
N GLU A 308 -18.84 -15.72 14.00
CA GLU A 308 -19.55 -16.68 13.16
C GLU A 308 -20.31 -15.94 12.05
N ALA A 309 -20.05 -16.27 10.78
CA ALA A 309 -20.89 -15.76 9.70
C ALA A 309 -22.24 -16.48 9.75
N THR A 310 -23.31 -15.72 9.56
CA THR A 310 -24.70 -16.11 9.82
C THR A 310 -25.25 -17.23 8.93
N ASN A 311 -24.46 -17.82 8.01
CA ASN A 311 -24.92 -18.88 7.12
C ASN A 311 -23.90 -20.04 7.01
N GLU A 312 -24.34 -21.24 7.41
CA GLU A 312 -23.77 -22.56 7.07
C GLU A 312 -22.30 -22.87 7.42
N GLY A 313 -21.69 -22.19 8.40
CA GLY A 313 -20.50 -22.67 9.14
C GLY A 313 -19.21 -22.89 8.33
N LYS A 314 -19.19 -22.50 7.05
CA LYS A 314 -18.01 -22.63 6.16
C LYS A 314 -17.20 -21.35 6.03
N ASP A 315 -17.84 -20.22 6.30
CA ASP A 315 -17.23 -18.90 6.17
C ASP A 315 -17.14 -18.27 7.56
N ARG A 316 -15.91 -17.96 8.00
CA ARG A 316 -15.68 -17.31 9.29
C ARG A 316 -15.15 -15.91 9.05
N LEU A 317 -15.79 -14.93 9.67
CA LEU A 317 -15.30 -13.56 9.67
C LEU A 317 -14.23 -13.45 10.76
N VAL A 318 -13.11 -12.85 10.41
CA VAL A 318 -12.00 -12.59 11.34
C VAL A 318 -11.61 -11.13 11.24
N SER A 319 -11.47 -10.48 12.38
CA SER A 319 -10.80 -9.19 12.52
C SER A 319 -9.43 -9.39 13.17
N PHE A 320 -8.47 -8.55 12.81
CA PHE A 320 -7.11 -8.60 13.33
C PHE A 320 -6.38 -7.28 13.06
N ASN A 321 -5.22 -7.12 13.68
CA ASN A 321 -4.31 -6.02 13.39
C ASN A 321 -3.08 -6.53 12.64
N LEU A 322 -2.83 -5.98 11.45
CA LEU A 322 -1.61 -6.20 10.70
C LEU A 322 -0.58 -5.15 11.10
N VAL A 323 0.50 -5.59 11.73
CA VAL A 323 1.47 -4.69 12.38
C VAL A 323 2.84 -4.82 11.72
N GLY A 324 3.50 -3.68 11.52
CA GLY A 324 4.81 -3.61 10.88
C GLY A 324 5.52 -2.29 11.11
N HIS A 325 6.85 -2.31 11.05
CA HIS A 325 7.67 -1.11 11.10
C HIS A 325 7.76 -0.48 9.71
N VAL A 326 7.57 0.84 9.64
CA VAL A 326 7.76 1.63 8.42
C VAL A 326 9.08 2.37 8.52
N GLN A 327 9.76 2.58 7.40
CA GLN A 327 10.92 3.43 7.33
C GLN A 327 10.78 4.33 6.11
N ILE A 328 10.90 5.64 6.31
CA ILE A 328 11.01 6.59 5.19
C ILE A 328 12.47 6.62 4.74
N ASP A 329 12.69 6.38 3.46
CA ASP A 329 14.02 6.42 2.85
C ASP A 329 14.30 7.79 2.24
N GLU A 330 13.31 8.37 1.55
CA GLU A 330 13.48 9.62 0.82
C GLU A 330 12.16 10.41 0.71
N ARG A 331 12.27 11.75 0.67
CA ARG A 331 11.15 12.66 0.42
C ARG A 331 11.56 13.65 -0.67
N GLU A 332 10.76 13.73 -1.72
CA GLU A 332 10.96 14.60 -2.87
C GLU A 332 9.69 15.40 -3.14
N THR A 333 9.88 16.58 -3.74
CA THR A 333 8.79 17.35 -4.35
C THR A 333 9.05 17.38 -5.85
N ILE A 334 8.09 16.90 -6.63
CA ILE A 334 8.16 16.87 -8.10
C ILE A 334 7.02 17.70 -8.70
N ASP A 335 7.22 18.21 -9.90
CA ASP A 335 6.19 18.93 -10.64
C ASP A 335 5.10 17.96 -11.11
N ALA A 336 3.82 18.34 -11.00
CA ALA A 336 2.74 17.57 -11.63
C ALA A 336 2.87 17.61 -13.15
N LEU A 337 2.88 16.40 -13.74
CA LEU A 337 2.88 16.17 -15.19
C LEU A 337 1.63 16.74 -15.87
#